data_AF-A0ABD3RGL2-F1
#
_entry.id   AF-A0ABD3RGL2-F1
#
_cell.length_a   1.000
_cell.length_b   1.000
_cell.length_c   1.000
_cell.angle_alpha   90.00
_cell.angle_beta   90.00
_cell.angle_gamma   90.00
#
_symmetry.space_group_name_H-M   'P 1'
#
loop_
_entity.id
_entity.type
_entity.pdbx_description
1 polymer ?
#
loop_
_entity_poly.entity_id
_entity_poly.type
_entity_poly.pdbx_seq_one_letter_code
_entity_poly.pdbx_strand_id
1 'polypeptide(L)'
;MDDVYPTSLVAVDRGGRRRYSHPVLLNMAFYIRSHGCFALRMDVTEVTTKEFNQSNSISGGSHPPRAGYEIEMELSSTMTRKFLDPRIDDDNGRRLAEMLSQQLWFMIQQLNPTHDVLEVSEFLREHTSAESTRLAIGQCSAMRQFADSGWRSWRTAVVADPGDANAGVGDAVQRLEGNGYFLSEKTDGVRYLMVFTGTSVVLVDRASHETKRAYQPKPKNVGNGDDINDPMRLAASLVKAGAVLDGEVVVHRRLRRPVFVVFNVLANSSNEPILHLPFEQRLRHLRSASFHQYRRRRWGGWGINLFDPVAVSDPNVALPLVRKNFVDRVDLNRLLSHVSEERGTRIYRYGDTRHQLTDILFYSEYAVRLRDGCQPPEVEYLDTVTIDVEILPPHPNFGRNSHLAATNDDVLRVDIMGEEGTTANRHESGSKIAEVGFDPTTGEWYYRTMRPDKVAPNHISTVLGTLLELAESLSTEELRYRMSVPTGTRDTYTKDVRNMQKHLLDHQRRKNKASGSK
;
A
#
# COMPACT_ATOMS: atom_id res chain seq x y z
N MET A 1 -0.39 31.80 -1.37
CA MET A 1 -0.94 30.49 -0.96
C MET A 1 0.23 29.84 -0.29
N ASP A 2 0.28 29.97 1.02
CA ASP A 2 1.38 29.47 1.82
C ASP A 2 1.06 28.01 2.15
N ASP A 3 1.91 27.09 1.72
CA ASP A 3 1.77 25.67 1.98
C ASP A 3 2.02 25.40 3.46
N VAL A 4 0.93 25.23 4.22
CA VAL A 4 0.96 24.78 5.61
C VAL A 4 0.97 23.26 5.60
N TYR A 5 2.14 22.67 5.82
CA TYR A 5 2.29 21.21 5.96
C TYR A 5 1.55 20.70 7.22
N PRO A 6 0.90 19.52 7.17
CA PRO A 6 0.19 18.96 8.31
C PRO A 6 1.17 18.26 9.25
N THR A 7 1.40 18.84 10.44
CA THR A 7 1.98 18.11 11.59
C THR A 7 0.95 17.08 12.13
N SER A 8 1.30 16.24 13.11
CA SER A 8 0.43 15.20 13.74
C SER A 8 -0.14 15.60 15.11
N LEU A 9 -1.18 14.94 15.62
CA LEU A 9 -1.70 15.16 16.99
C LEU A 9 -0.75 14.52 18.02
N VAL A 10 -0.59 15.15 19.18
CA VAL A 10 0.42 14.82 20.21
C VAL A 10 -0.31 14.48 21.50
N ALA A 11 -0.13 13.27 22.02
CA ALA A 11 -0.67 12.89 23.31
C ALA A 11 0.13 13.47 24.48
N VAL A 12 -0.57 13.97 25.50
CA VAL A 12 -0.01 14.57 26.71
C VAL A 12 -0.61 13.86 27.91
N ASP A 13 0.21 13.16 28.70
CA ASP A 13 -0.24 12.64 29.98
C ASP A 13 -0.32 13.77 31.01
N ARG A 14 -1.52 14.03 31.52
CA ARG A 14 -1.73 14.84 32.72
C ARG A 14 -2.44 13.92 33.71
N GLY A 15 -1.69 13.36 34.66
CA GLY A 15 -2.20 12.46 35.71
C GLY A 15 -3.26 13.06 36.64
N GLY A 16 -4.42 13.43 36.09
CA GLY A 16 -5.56 14.01 36.77
C GLY A 16 -6.66 12.97 36.98
N ARG A 17 -6.98 12.67 38.25
CA ARG A 17 -8.15 11.86 38.61
C ARG A 17 -9.39 12.75 38.67
N ARG A 18 -10.30 12.65 37.70
CA ARG A 18 -11.69 13.14 37.87
C ARG A 18 -12.47 12.15 38.74
N ARG A 19 -13.17 12.64 39.77
CA ARG A 19 -14.03 11.80 40.62
C ARG A 19 -15.40 11.64 39.97
N TYR A 20 -15.72 10.44 39.49
CA TYR A 20 -17.09 10.04 39.15
C TYR A 20 -17.72 9.28 40.31
N SER A 21 -19.06 9.28 40.40
CA SER A 21 -19.85 8.60 41.43
C SER A 21 -19.84 7.06 41.34
N HIS A 22 -19.17 6.49 40.33
CA HIS A 22 -19.05 5.05 40.10
C HIS A 22 -17.59 4.65 39.84
N PRO A 23 -17.18 3.41 40.18
CA PRO A 23 -15.80 2.94 40.01
C PRO A 23 -15.50 2.65 38.54
N VAL A 24 -15.22 3.71 37.78
CA VAL A 24 -14.70 3.66 36.41
C VAL A 24 -13.17 3.77 36.49
N LEU A 25 -12.46 2.82 35.89
CA LEU A 25 -11.04 2.99 35.59
C LEU A 25 -10.96 3.81 34.30
N LEU A 26 -10.34 4.98 34.38
CA LEU A 26 -10.17 5.89 33.25
C LEU A 26 -8.69 5.94 32.92
N ASN A 27 -8.34 5.53 31.70
CA ASN A 27 -7.08 5.90 31.08
C ASN A 27 -7.38 7.11 30.19
N MET A 28 -6.78 8.26 30.52
CA MET A 28 -7.08 9.53 29.86
C MET A 28 -5.88 9.93 29.01
N ALA A 29 -6.07 10.06 27.70
CA ALA A 29 -5.05 10.53 26.76
C ALA A 29 -5.48 11.90 26.19
N PHE A 30 -4.65 12.92 26.38
CA PHE A 30 -4.96 14.27 25.90
C PHE A 30 -4.26 14.54 24.58
N TYR A 31 -4.95 14.83 23.49
CA TYR A 31 -4.28 15.17 22.23
C TYR A 31 -4.20 16.70 22.07
N ILE A 32 -3.05 17.29 22.40
CA ILE A 32 -2.81 18.75 22.36
C ILE A 32 -1.64 19.05 21.43
N ARG A 33 -1.85 19.88 20.40
CA ARG A 33 -0.73 20.55 19.72
C ARG A 33 -0.28 21.77 20.51
N SER A 34 1.02 21.82 20.79
CA SER A 34 1.74 22.92 21.45
C SER A 34 1.73 24.23 20.66
N HIS A 35 1.61 24.17 19.33
CA HIS A 35 1.77 25.35 18.48
C HIS A 35 0.57 26.30 18.39
N GLY A 36 -0.56 26.03 19.07
CA GLY A 36 -1.73 26.92 19.06
C GLY A 36 -2.37 27.17 17.69
N CYS A 37 -1.99 26.41 16.65
CA CYS A 37 -2.45 26.59 15.27
C CYS A 37 -3.90 26.11 15.06
N PHE A 38 -4.36 25.20 15.91
CA PHE A 38 -5.71 24.66 15.86
C PHE A 38 -6.61 25.44 16.82
N ALA A 39 -7.80 25.74 16.33
CA ALA A 39 -8.86 26.32 17.13
C ALA A 39 -9.47 25.32 18.11
N LEU A 40 -9.27 24.02 17.88
CA LEU A 40 -9.87 22.93 18.63
C LEU A 40 -8.81 22.17 19.42
N ARG A 41 -9.19 21.76 20.62
CA ARG A 41 -8.50 20.80 21.46
C ARG A 41 -9.35 19.53 21.55
N MET A 42 -8.71 18.37 21.56
CA MET A 42 -9.40 17.08 21.58
C MET A 42 -8.78 16.19 22.65
N ASP A 43 -9.61 15.75 23.58
CA ASP A 43 -9.21 14.88 24.68
C ASP A 43 -9.93 13.53 24.48
N VAL A 44 -9.18 12.42 24.44
CA VAL A 44 -9.75 11.07 24.23
C VAL A 44 -9.54 10.25 25.49
N THR A 45 -10.64 9.78 26.06
CA THR A 45 -10.62 9.01 27.29
C THR A 45 -11.08 7.60 27.00
N GLU A 46 -10.26 6.61 27.30
CA GLU A 46 -10.69 5.21 27.31
C GLU A 46 -11.58 5.01 28.54
N VAL A 47 -12.85 4.68 28.29
CA VAL A 47 -13.85 4.41 29.30
C VAL A 47 -14.06 2.90 29.36
N THR A 48 -13.42 2.25 30.33
CA THR A 48 -13.68 0.83 30.59
C THR A 48 -14.88 0.73 31.53
N THR A 49 -16.08 0.52 30.97
CA THR A 49 -17.25 0.18 31.78
C THR A 49 -17.06 -1.24 32.31
N LYS A 50 -16.80 -1.38 33.62
CA LYS A 50 -17.03 -2.65 34.30
C LYS A 50 -18.53 -2.86 34.29
N GLU A 51 -19.04 -3.61 33.33
CA GLU A 51 -20.41 -4.11 33.38
C GLU A 51 -20.55 -4.90 34.69
N PHE A 52 -21.20 -4.29 35.68
CA PHE A 52 -21.63 -4.96 36.88
C PHE A 52 -22.81 -5.85 36.47
N ASN A 53 -22.51 -7.01 35.86
CA ASN A 53 -23.51 -8.01 35.53
C ASN A 53 -24.05 -8.62 36.83
N GLN A 54 -24.99 -7.91 37.46
CA GLN A 54 -25.97 -8.48 38.37
C GLN A 54 -27.07 -9.16 37.55
N SER A 55 -26.74 -10.27 36.90
CA SER A 55 -27.77 -11.21 36.43
C SER A 55 -27.21 -12.62 36.37
N ASN A 56 -27.76 -13.48 37.24
CA ASN A 56 -27.54 -14.92 37.40
C ASN A 56 -27.70 -15.70 36.08
N SER A 57 -26.72 -15.66 35.18
CA SER A 57 -26.67 -16.56 34.03
C SER A 57 -25.45 -17.48 34.13
N ILE A 58 -25.74 -18.78 34.20
CA ILE A 58 -24.84 -19.89 34.58
C ILE A 58 -23.98 -20.37 33.39
N SER A 59 -23.96 -19.69 32.25
CA SER A 59 -23.17 -20.10 31.08
C SER A 59 -21.84 -19.34 30.99
N GLY A 60 -20.75 -19.99 31.42
CA GLY A 60 -19.40 -19.45 31.58
C GLY A 60 -18.63 -19.11 30.30
N GLY A 61 -19.04 -18.06 29.60
CA GLY A 61 -18.22 -17.38 28.60
C GLY A 61 -17.76 -16.01 29.13
N SER A 62 -16.52 -15.89 29.60
CA SER A 62 -15.94 -14.60 29.97
C SER A 62 -15.62 -13.81 28.69
N HIS A 63 -16.54 -12.94 28.25
CA HIS A 63 -16.20 -11.96 27.23
C HIS A 63 -15.21 -10.93 27.82
N PRO A 64 -14.15 -10.56 27.07
CA PRO A 64 -13.25 -9.50 27.51
C PRO A 64 -14.03 -8.19 27.72
N PRO A 65 -13.63 -7.36 28.71
CA PRO A 65 -14.30 -6.09 28.97
C PRO A 65 -14.31 -5.22 27.72
N ARG A 66 -15.48 -4.70 27.36
CA ARG A 66 -15.64 -3.82 26.21
C ARG A 66 -15.14 -2.43 26.58
N ALA A 67 -13.98 -2.04 26.04
CA ALA A 67 -13.50 -0.67 26.15
C ALA A 67 -14.34 0.25 25.25
N GLY A 68 -14.88 1.33 25.81
CA GLY A 68 -15.43 2.45 25.06
C GLY A 68 -14.43 3.60 25.02
N TYR A 69 -14.63 4.55 24.11
CA TYR A 69 -13.85 5.78 24.07
C TYR A 69 -14.80 6.98 24.13
N GLU A 70 -14.48 7.95 24.98
CA GLU A 70 -15.13 9.26 25.05
C GLU A 70 -14.20 10.29 24.42
N ILE A 71 -14.72 11.10 23.49
CA ILE A 71 -13.97 12.14 22.80
C ILE A 71 -14.55 13.50 23.22
N GLU A 72 -13.85 14.21 24.10
CA GLU A 72 -14.17 15.58 24.48
C GLU A 72 -13.47 16.55 23.50
N MET A 73 -14.18 17.60 23.08
CA MET A 73 -13.65 18.58 22.13
C MET A 73 -13.93 19.98 22.63
N GLU A 74 -12.89 20.81 22.72
CA GLU A 74 -12.98 22.15 23.27
C GLU A 74 -12.45 23.17 22.25
N LEU A 75 -13.27 24.17 21.94
CA LEU A 75 -12.85 25.29 21.10
C LEU A 75 -12.08 26.32 21.94
N SER A 76 -10.97 26.81 21.43
CA SER A 76 -10.13 27.80 22.10
C SER A 76 -10.95 29.05 22.43
N SER A 77 -10.68 29.65 23.59
CA SER A 77 -11.45 30.79 24.09
C SER A 77 -11.49 31.96 23.08
N THR A 78 -10.42 32.15 22.31
CA THR A 78 -10.34 33.16 21.25
C THR A 78 -11.26 32.83 20.07
N MET A 79 -11.33 31.56 19.65
CA MET A 79 -12.17 31.13 18.53
C MET A 79 -13.63 31.03 18.93
N THR A 80 -13.94 30.62 20.16
CA THR A 80 -15.29 30.66 20.73
C THR A 80 -15.85 32.07 20.73
N ARG A 81 -15.05 33.07 21.15
CA ARG A 81 -15.47 34.47 21.10
C ARG A 81 -15.70 34.96 19.67
N LYS A 82 -14.84 34.59 18.73
CA LYS A 82 -15.02 34.95 17.31
C LYS A 82 -16.28 34.31 16.72
N PHE A 83 -16.54 33.04 17.06
CA PHE A 83 -17.69 32.29 16.57
C PHE A 83 -19.01 32.81 17.15
N LEU A 84 -18.99 33.32 18.38
CA LEU A 84 -20.15 33.88 19.06
C LEU A 84 -20.27 35.42 18.91
N ASP A 85 -19.38 36.10 18.18
CA ASP A 85 -19.46 37.55 18.02
C ASP A 85 -20.71 37.89 17.19
N PRO A 86 -21.71 38.59 17.74
CA PRO A 86 -22.95 38.91 17.02
C PRO A 86 -22.72 39.86 15.84
N ARG A 87 -21.51 40.41 15.69
CA ARG A 87 -21.11 41.28 14.58
C ARG A 87 -20.49 40.51 13.42
N ILE A 88 -20.30 39.19 13.53
CA ILE A 88 -19.85 38.39 12.41
C ILE A 88 -20.97 38.36 11.36
N ASP A 89 -20.67 38.76 10.13
CA ASP A 89 -21.63 38.57 9.04
C ASP A 89 -21.80 37.08 8.73
N ASP A 90 -22.94 36.72 8.13
CA ASP A 90 -23.31 35.33 7.86
C ASP A 90 -22.26 34.61 6.98
N ASP A 91 -21.65 35.31 6.02
CA ASP A 91 -20.64 34.73 5.12
C ASP A 91 -19.34 34.39 5.86
N ASN A 92 -18.86 35.28 6.72
CA ASN A 92 -17.70 35.07 7.56
C ASN A 92 -17.97 34.02 8.64
N GLY A 93 -19.17 33.99 9.21
CA GLY A 93 -19.62 32.95 10.12
C GLY A 93 -19.59 31.57 9.47
N ARG A 94 -20.08 31.47 8.22
CA ARG A 94 -20.06 30.22 7.44
C ARG A 94 -18.64 29.75 7.13
N ARG A 95 -17.76 30.65 6.69
CA ARG A 95 -16.35 30.33 6.43
C ARG A 95 -15.62 29.88 7.70
N LEU A 96 -15.88 30.53 8.83
CA LEU A 96 -15.32 30.14 10.12
C LEU A 96 -15.82 28.75 10.54
N ALA A 97 -17.12 28.48 10.40
CA ALA A 97 -17.71 27.17 10.70
C ALA A 97 -17.12 26.07 9.80
N GLU A 98 -16.95 26.33 8.50
CA GLU A 98 -16.36 25.41 7.54
C GLU A 98 -14.90 25.10 7.90
N MET A 99 -14.10 26.12 8.19
CA MET A 99 -12.71 25.96 8.64
C MET A 99 -12.63 25.13 9.94
N LEU A 100 -13.46 25.43 10.94
CA LEU A 100 -13.50 24.67 12.20
C LEU A 100 -13.92 23.22 11.98
N SER A 101 -14.89 22.99 11.10
CA SER A 101 -15.36 21.64 10.73
C SER A 101 -14.27 20.86 10.01
N GLN A 102 -13.50 21.49 9.12
CA GLN A 102 -12.35 20.88 8.45
C GLN A 102 -11.24 20.52 9.44
N GLN A 103 -10.92 21.43 10.38
CA GLN A 103 -9.96 21.16 11.45
C GLN A 103 -10.41 20.00 12.33
N LEU A 104 -11.67 19.99 12.75
CA LEU A 104 -12.25 18.93 13.55
C LEU A 104 -12.17 17.58 12.84
N TRP A 105 -12.62 17.55 11.59
CA TRP A 105 -12.61 16.35 10.77
C TRP A 105 -11.20 15.80 10.59
N PHE A 106 -10.22 16.68 10.37
CA PHE A 106 -8.81 16.30 10.32
C PHE A 106 -8.35 15.66 11.65
N MET A 107 -8.67 16.27 12.80
CA MET A 107 -8.31 15.74 14.11
C MET A 107 -8.92 14.35 14.38
N ILE A 108 -10.22 14.17 14.08
CA ILE A 108 -10.90 12.88 14.27
C ILE A 108 -10.26 11.79 13.39
N GLN A 109 -9.84 12.11 12.16
CA GLN A 109 -9.18 11.13 11.29
C GLN A 109 -7.86 10.60 11.86
N GLN A 110 -7.11 11.46 12.54
CA GLN A 110 -5.83 11.06 13.15
C GLN A 110 -6.01 10.20 14.41
N LEU A 111 -7.18 10.22 15.05
CA LEU A 111 -7.48 9.36 16.20
C LEU A 111 -7.74 7.90 15.81
N ASN A 112 -8.09 7.64 14.55
CA ASN A 112 -8.33 6.30 14.06
C ASN A 112 -7.66 6.09 12.69
N PRO A 113 -6.32 6.19 12.62
CA PRO A 113 -5.59 6.03 11.37
C PRO A 113 -5.72 4.58 10.83
N THR A 114 -6.01 3.63 11.72
CA THR A 114 -6.16 2.21 11.42
C THR A 114 -7.46 1.87 10.68
N HIS A 115 -8.50 2.72 10.72
CA HIS A 115 -9.71 2.41 9.95
C HIS A 115 -9.47 2.42 8.43
N ASP A 116 -8.39 3.06 7.97
CA ASP A 116 -7.97 3.07 6.56
C ASP A 116 -6.88 2.06 6.19
N VAL A 117 -6.11 1.57 7.18
CA VAL A 117 -5.11 0.52 6.98
C VAL A 117 -5.78 -0.83 7.19
N LEU A 118 -6.53 -1.26 6.18
CA LEU A 118 -7.06 -2.62 6.15
C LEU A 118 -5.93 -3.57 5.74
N GLU A 119 -5.47 -4.41 6.67
CA GLU A 119 -4.46 -5.41 6.35
C GLU A 119 -5.05 -6.56 5.54
N VAL A 120 -4.34 -6.97 4.50
CA VAL A 120 -4.70 -8.14 3.68
C VAL A 120 -4.81 -9.42 4.54
N SER A 121 -3.99 -9.52 5.59
CA SER A 121 -3.96 -10.63 6.56
C SER A 121 -5.32 -10.85 7.24
N GLU A 122 -6.12 -9.80 7.41
CA GLU A 122 -7.44 -9.89 8.03
C GLU A 122 -8.46 -10.63 7.15
N PHE A 123 -8.24 -10.66 5.85
CA PHE A 123 -9.16 -11.27 4.89
C PHE A 123 -8.75 -12.66 4.42
N LEU A 124 -7.52 -13.08 4.73
CA LEU A 124 -6.97 -14.37 4.34
C LEU A 124 -6.87 -15.31 5.55
N ARG A 125 -6.95 -16.61 5.28
CA ARG A 125 -6.66 -17.68 6.24
C ARG A 125 -5.73 -18.70 5.58
N GLU A 126 -5.08 -19.51 6.39
CA GLU A 126 -4.34 -20.67 5.88
C GLU A 126 -5.29 -21.62 5.12
N HIS A 127 -4.79 -22.19 4.03
CA HIS A 127 -5.55 -23.11 3.19
C HIS A 127 -5.77 -24.42 3.93
N THR A 128 -7.02 -24.91 3.97
CA THR A 128 -7.41 -26.06 4.81
C THR A 128 -7.03 -27.41 4.21
N SER A 129 -6.92 -27.52 2.88
CA SER A 129 -6.47 -28.75 2.21
C SER A 129 -4.94 -28.80 2.06
N ALA A 130 -4.30 -29.67 2.83
CA ALA A 130 -2.86 -29.92 2.74
C ALA A 130 -2.42 -30.44 1.37
N GLU A 131 -3.27 -31.26 0.72
CA GLU A 131 -3.00 -31.76 -0.63
C GLU A 131 -2.96 -30.62 -1.65
N SER A 132 -3.96 -29.73 -1.63
CA SER A 132 -4.01 -28.59 -2.53
C SER A 132 -2.83 -27.64 -2.33
N THR A 133 -2.45 -27.39 -1.06
CA THR A 133 -1.26 -26.63 -0.70
C THR A 133 0.01 -27.26 -1.27
N ARG A 134 0.18 -28.59 -1.12
CA ARG A 134 1.33 -29.32 -1.66
C ARG A 134 1.38 -29.24 -3.19
N LEU A 135 0.25 -29.43 -3.87
CA LEU A 135 0.16 -29.35 -5.34
C LEU A 135 0.50 -27.94 -5.84
N ALA A 136 -0.02 -26.90 -5.18
CA ALA A 136 0.22 -25.52 -5.54
C ALA A 136 1.69 -25.12 -5.37
N ILE A 137 2.30 -25.42 -4.22
CA ILE A 137 3.72 -25.18 -3.97
C ILE A 137 4.57 -25.97 -4.97
N GLY A 138 4.23 -27.23 -5.22
CA GLY A 138 4.91 -28.07 -6.21
C GLY A 138 4.85 -27.47 -7.62
N GLN A 139 3.71 -26.88 -8.00
CA GLN A 139 3.55 -26.21 -9.30
C GLN A 139 4.44 -24.97 -9.42
N CYS A 140 4.57 -24.18 -8.35
CA CYS A 140 5.52 -23.06 -8.30
C CYS A 140 6.97 -23.54 -8.42
N SER A 141 7.33 -24.64 -7.76
CA SER A 141 8.66 -25.27 -7.91
C SER A 141 8.91 -25.76 -9.34
N ALA A 142 7.90 -26.32 -10.02
CA ALA A 142 7.99 -26.73 -11.41
C ALA A 142 8.27 -25.55 -12.37
N MET A 143 7.64 -24.40 -12.15
CA MET A 143 7.93 -23.16 -12.90
C MET A 143 9.35 -22.67 -12.71
N ARG A 144 9.86 -22.73 -11.48
CA ARG A 144 11.25 -22.41 -11.21
C ARG A 144 12.19 -23.34 -11.97
N GLN A 145 11.98 -24.66 -11.90
CA GLN A 145 12.78 -25.65 -12.63
C GLN A 145 12.72 -25.45 -14.15
N PHE A 146 11.57 -25.09 -14.69
CA PHE A 146 11.41 -24.81 -16.12
C PHE A 146 12.23 -23.60 -16.55
N ALA A 147 12.22 -22.52 -15.77
CA ALA A 147 13.08 -21.37 -16.02
C ALA A 147 14.57 -21.70 -15.87
N ASP A 148 14.94 -22.46 -14.83
CA ASP A 148 16.32 -22.88 -14.59
C ASP A 148 16.86 -23.79 -15.71
N SER A 149 15.96 -24.56 -16.36
CA SER A 149 16.28 -25.39 -17.54
C SER A 149 16.48 -24.60 -18.84
N GLY A 150 16.33 -23.27 -18.81
CA GLY A 150 16.30 -22.45 -20.01
C GLY A 150 15.08 -22.73 -20.89
N TRP A 151 13.93 -22.99 -20.26
CA TRP A 151 12.64 -23.24 -20.93
C TRP A 151 12.57 -24.57 -21.71
N ARG A 152 13.40 -25.56 -21.34
CA ARG A 152 13.51 -26.82 -22.09
C ARG A 152 12.76 -27.98 -21.46
N SER A 153 12.55 -27.97 -20.14
CA SER A 153 11.97 -29.10 -19.40
C SER A 153 10.87 -28.65 -18.46
N TRP A 154 9.63 -29.03 -18.75
CA TRP A 154 8.46 -28.76 -17.92
C TRP A 154 7.93 -30.06 -17.30
N ARG A 155 7.79 -30.07 -15.97
CA ARG A 155 7.16 -31.17 -15.22
C ARG A 155 6.24 -30.58 -14.15
N THR A 156 4.95 -30.56 -14.44
CA THR A 156 3.91 -30.04 -13.52
C THR A 156 3.74 -30.93 -12.29
N ALA A 157 3.45 -30.32 -11.14
CA ALA A 157 3.04 -31.05 -9.95
C ALA A 157 1.53 -31.33 -9.93
N VAL A 158 0.75 -30.62 -10.76
CA VAL A 158 -0.70 -30.78 -10.88
C VAL A 158 -0.98 -31.75 -12.02
N VAL A 159 -1.40 -32.97 -11.68
CA VAL A 159 -1.72 -34.00 -12.67
C VAL A 159 -2.92 -33.53 -13.50
N ALA A 160 -2.72 -33.35 -14.80
CA ALA A 160 -3.84 -33.15 -15.73
C ALA A 160 -4.64 -34.45 -15.84
N ASP A 161 -5.96 -34.35 -16.01
CA ASP A 161 -6.72 -35.46 -16.61
C ASP A 161 -6.02 -35.87 -17.93
N PRO A 162 -5.89 -37.18 -18.23
CA PRO A 162 -5.11 -37.67 -19.36
C PRO A 162 -5.86 -37.38 -20.68
N GLY A 163 -5.72 -36.15 -21.18
CA GLY A 163 -6.34 -35.72 -22.43
C GLY A 163 -5.46 -34.70 -23.14
N ASP A 164 -4.77 -35.19 -24.17
CA ASP A 164 -4.04 -34.48 -25.23
C ASP A 164 -2.93 -33.51 -24.81
N ALA A 165 -1.68 -33.97 -24.97
CA ALA A 165 -0.49 -33.14 -25.05
C ALA A 165 0.07 -33.21 -26.47
N ASN A 166 0.06 -32.08 -27.18
CA ASN A 166 0.93 -31.82 -28.34
C ASN A 166 1.16 -30.32 -28.46
N ALA A 167 2.43 -29.92 -28.52
CA ALA A 167 3.01 -28.89 -29.40
C ALA A 167 4.34 -28.41 -28.81
N GLY A 168 5.44 -28.67 -29.54
CA GLY A 168 6.70 -27.97 -29.34
C GLY A 168 6.69 -26.61 -30.04
N VAL A 169 7.52 -25.67 -29.57
CA VAL A 169 7.79 -24.40 -30.25
C VAL A 169 9.28 -24.08 -30.11
N GLY A 170 9.90 -23.78 -31.26
CA GLY A 170 11.32 -23.50 -31.44
C GLY A 170 11.70 -22.02 -31.32
N ASP A 171 13.01 -21.81 -31.46
CA ASP A 171 13.78 -20.57 -31.32
C ASP A 171 13.18 -19.34 -32.02
N ALA A 172 13.08 -18.24 -31.27
CA ALA A 172 13.03 -16.88 -31.80
C ALA A 172 13.53 -15.88 -30.74
N VAL A 173 14.85 -15.73 -30.61
CA VAL A 173 15.45 -14.60 -29.89
C VAL A 173 16.60 -14.07 -30.72
N GLN A 174 16.34 -13.05 -31.54
CA GLN A 174 17.25 -11.93 -31.78
C GLN A 174 16.60 -10.91 -32.72
N ARG A 175 16.65 -9.64 -32.28
CA ARG A 175 16.29 -8.40 -33.00
C ARG A 175 14.80 -8.08 -33.07
N LEU A 176 14.32 -7.31 -32.09
CA LEU A 176 13.12 -6.51 -32.25
C LEU A 176 13.36 -5.10 -31.68
N GLU A 177 13.37 -4.13 -32.58
CA GLU A 177 13.30 -2.68 -32.35
C GLU A 177 11.88 -2.28 -31.90
N GLY A 178 11.36 -2.93 -30.85
CA GLY A 178 10.00 -2.75 -30.34
C GLY A 178 9.94 -1.80 -29.12
N ASN A 179 8.82 -1.08 -28.97
CA ASN A 179 8.49 -0.17 -27.87
C ASN A 179 8.34 -0.92 -26.51
N GLY A 180 9.42 -1.49 -25.99
CA GLY A 180 9.37 -2.64 -25.06
C GLY A 180 9.15 -2.40 -23.58
N TYR A 181 8.30 -1.44 -23.21
CA TYR A 181 7.89 -1.25 -21.81
C TYR A 181 6.39 -0.96 -21.69
N PHE A 182 5.76 -1.69 -20.79
CA PHE A 182 4.40 -1.47 -20.34
C PHE A 182 4.44 -0.82 -18.96
N LEU A 183 3.57 0.16 -18.73
CA LEU A 183 3.47 0.86 -17.47
C LEU A 183 2.18 0.48 -16.77
N SER A 184 2.23 0.37 -15.45
CA SER A 184 1.05 0.18 -14.63
C SER A 184 1.28 0.79 -13.25
N GLU A 185 0.20 1.00 -12.51
CA GLU A 185 0.28 1.48 -11.15
C GLU A 185 0.96 0.42 -10.25
N LYS A 186 1.86 0.81 -9.34
CA LYS A 186 2.35 -0.08 -8.26
C LYS A 186 1.22 -0.25 -7.28
N THR A 187 0.79 -1.47 -7.03
CA THR A 187 -0.27 -1.70 -6.07
C THR A 187 0.36 -1.92 -4.69
N ASP A 188 -0.20 -1.28 -3.66
CA ASP A 188 0.19 -1.54 -2.27
C ASP A 188 -0.67 -2.70 -1.73
N GLY A 189 -0.17 -3.91 -1.94
CA GLY A 189 -0.83 -5.15 -1.56
C GLY A 189 0.17 -6.26 -1.31
N VAL A 190 -0.35 -7.44 -0.97
CA VAL A 190 0.50 -8.61 -0.74
C VAL A 190 0.53 -9.46 -2.00
N ARG A 191 1.73 -9.70 -2.53
CA ARG A 191 1.94 -10.48 -3.74
C ARG A 191 1.72 -11.96 -3.50
N TYR A 192 0.89 -12.58 -4.34
CA TYR A 192 0.65 -14.02 -4.34
C TYR A 192 0.63 -14.56 -5.77
N LEU A 193 1.11 -15.79 -5.92
CA LEU A 193 0.75 -16.61 -7.06
C LEU A 193 -0.58 -17.31 -6.75
N MET A 194 -1.58 -17.10 -7.62
CA MET A 194 -2.85 -17.81 -7.54
C MET A 194 -2.77 -19.07 -8.41
N VAL A 195 -2.80 -20.24 -7.77
CA VAL A 195 -2.67 -21.54 -8.42
C VAL A 195 -4.00 -22.29 -8.39
N PHE A 196 -4.43 -22.74 -9.56
CA PHE A 196 -5.65 -23.55 -9.71
C PHE A 196 -5.27 -25.03 -9.66
N THR A 197 -5.66 -25.74 -8.61
CA THR A 197 -5.33 -27.17 -8.44
C THR A 197 -6.29 -28.10 -9.18
N GLY A 198 -7.39 -27.55 -9.70
CA GLY A 198 -8.51 -28.27 -10.32
C GLY A 198 -9.68 -28.47 -9.36
N THR A 199 -9.40 -28.66 -8.07
CA THR A 199 -10.42 -28.76 -7.02
C THR A 199 -10.52 -27.50 -6.17
N SER A 200 -9.43 -26.75 -6.05
CA SER A 200 -9.36 -25.51 -5.27
C SER A 200 -8.54 -24.41 -5.94
N VAL A 201 -8.57 -23.22 -5.34
CA VAL A 201 -7.68 -22.10 -5.67
C VAL A 201 -6.81 -21.78 -4.46
N VAL A 202 -5.50 -21.78 -4.65
CA VAL A 202 -4.50 -21.59 -3.58
C VAL A 202 -3.68 -20.33 -3.85
N LEU A 203 -3.51 -19.48 -2.84
CA LEU A 203 -2.62 -18.32 -2.88
C LEU A 203 -1.27 -18.68 -2.26
N VAL A 204 -0.20 -18.59 -3.04
CA VAL A 204 1.17 -18.95 -2.66
C VAL A 204 2.01 -17.67 -2.59
N ASP A 205 2.51 -17.32 -1.42
CA ASP A 205 3.43 -16.19 -1.25
C ASP A 205 4.90 -16.61 -1.43
N ARG A 206 5.81 -15.66 -1.26
CA ARG A 206 7.26 -15.90 -1.35
C ARG A 206 7.77 -16.87 -0.28
N ALA A 207 7.21 -16.82 0.94
CA ALA A 207 7.65 -17.61 2.08
C ALA A 207 7.08 -19.04 2.07
N SER A 208 6.04 -19.30 1.27
CA SER A 208 5.29 -20.56 1.22
C SER A 208 6.17 -21.78 0.96
N HIS A 209 7.28 -21.61 0.21
CA HIS A 209 8.21 -22.70 -0.04
C HIS A 209 8.95 -23.16 1.24
N GLU A 210 9.24 -22.22 2.15
CA GLU A 210 9.94 -22.47 3.42
C GLU A 210 8.97 -22.88 4.51
N THR A 211 7.86 -22.15 4.65
CA THR A 211 6.86 -22.36 5.70
C THR A 211 5.94 -23.54 5.42
N LYS A 212 5.86 -23.99 4.16
CA LYS A 212 4.88 -24.97 3.65
C LYS A 212 3.42 -24.54 3.86
N ARG A 213 3.18 -23.26 4.11
CA ARG A 213 1.84 -22.67 4.26
C ARG A 213 1.41 -22.05 2.94
N ALA A 214 0.11 -22.03 2.71
CA ALA A 214 -0.52 -21.29 1.62
C ALA A 214 -1.86 -20.75 2.10
N TYR A 215 -2.47 -19.86 1.33
CA TYR A 215 -3.59 -19.06 1.80
C TYR A 215 -4.83 -19.19 0.91
N GLN A 216 -5.98 -18.85 1.48
CA GLN A 216 -7.26 -18.71 0.81
C GLN A 216 -8.06 -17.56 1.46
N PRO A 217 -9.07 -16.99 0.77
CA PRO A 217 -9.98 -16.03 1.37
C PRO A 217 -10.73 -16.60 2.58
N LYS A 218 -11.05 -15.77 3.58
CA LYS A 218 -11.97 -16.17 4.65
C LYS A 218 -13.40 -16.27 4.08
N PRO A 219 -14.15 -17.34 4.38
CA PRO A 219 -15.55 -17.45 3.99
C PRO A 219 -16.39 -16.40 4.74
N LYS A 220 -17.29 -15.71 4.02
CA LYS A 220 -18.07 -14.59 4.59
C LYS A 220 -19.31 -15.00 5.40
N ASN A 221 -19.81 -16.21 5.22
CA ASN A 221 -21.07 -16.68 5.82
C ASN A 221 -20.91 -18.05 6.49
N VAL A 222 -20.08 -18.16 7.53
CA VAL A 222 -20.06 -19.37 8.38
C VAL A 222 -21.15 -19.24 9.42
N GLY A 223 -22.40 -19.45 9.01
CA GLY A 223 -23.45 -19.77 9.96
C GLY A 223 -23.21 -21.18 10.50
N ASN A 224 -22.44 -21.31 11.59
CA ASN A 224 -22.24 -22.44 12.51
C ASN A 224 -22.31 -23.91 12.04
N GLY A 225 -22.30 -24.21 10.75
CA GLY A 225 -22.35 -25.56 10.23
C GLY A 225 -21.71 -25.62 8.84
N ASP A 226 -20.63 -26.39 8.78
CA ASP A 226 -19.88 -26.82 7.59
C ASP A 226 -18.91 -25.81 6.95
N ASP A 227 -17.70 -25.84 7.51
CA ASP A 227 -16.39 -25.42 6.99
C ASP A 227 -15.97 -26.11 5.67
N ILE A 228 -16.92 -26.67 4.91
CA ILE A 228 -16.67 -27.69 3.86
C ILE A 228 -16.52 -27.08 2.47
N ASN A 229 -17.06 -25.89 2.20
CA ASN A 229 -17.00 -25.31 0.87
C ASN A 229 -15.83 -24.33 0.72
N ASP A 230 -14.87 -24.69 -0.15
CA ASP A 230 -13.84 -23.78 -0.63
C ASP A 230 -14.49 -22.48 -1.15
N PRO A 231 -14.13 -21.31 -0.59
CA PRO A 231 -14.70 -20.01 -0.96
C PRO A 231 -14.45 -19.64 -2.44
N MET A 232 -13.48 -20.29 -3.09
CA MET A 232 -13.10 -20.10 -4.48
C MET A 232 -13.50 -21.29 -5.38
N ARG A 233 -14.35 -22.23 -4.90
CA ARG A 233 -14.78 -23.41 -5.65
C ARG A 233 -15.33 -23.09 -7.05
N LEU A 234 -16.11 -22.01 -7.16
CA LEU A 234 -16.64 -21.57 -8.45
C LEU A 234 -15.49 -21.22 -9.41
N ALA A 235 -14.51 -20.43 -8.96
CA ALA A 235 -13.34 -20.08 -9.76
C ALA A 235 -12.50 -21.31 -10.14
N ALA A 236 -12.29 -22.25 -9.20
CA ALA A 236 -11.60 -23.51 -9.46
C ALA A 236 -12.23 -24.30 -10.62
N SER A 237 -13.56 -24.29 -10.74
CA SER A 237 -14.29 -25.01 -11.81
C SER A 237 -14.26 -24.31 -13.17
N LEU A 238 -13.87 -23.03 -13.22
CA LEU A 238 -13.89 -22.20 -14.43
C LEU A 238 -12.52 -22.11 -15.11
N VAL A 239 -11.45 -22.51 -14.42
CA VAL A 239 -10.06 -22.41 -14.86
C VAL A 239 -9.43 -23.80 -14.90
N LYS A 240 -8.60 -24.06 -15.93
CA LYS A 240 -7.91 -25.35 -16.06
C LYS A 240 -6.97 -25.57 -14.88
N ALA A 241 -6.90 -26.82 -14.40
CA ALA A 241 -5.94 -27.22 -13.39
C ALA A 241 -4.49 -26.94 -13.86
N GLY A 242 -3.64 -26.51 -12.93
CA GLY A 242 -2.26 -26.11 -13.14
C GLY A 242 -2.07 -24.71 -13.70
N ALA A 243 -3.15 -23.96 -13.98
CA ALA A 243 -3.04 -22.55 -14.32
C ALA A 243 -2.44 -21.75 -13.14
N VAL A 244 -1.60 -20.78 -13.46
CA VAL A 244 -0.94 -19.92 -12.46
C VAL A 244 -1.02 -18.46 -12.89
N LEU A 245 -1.64 -17.64 -12.04
CA LEU A 245 -1.72 -16.19 -12.19
C LEU A 245 -0.77 -15.51 -11.19
N ASP A 246 -0.05 -14.49 -11.65
CA ASP A 246 0.75 -13.62 -10.78
C ASP A 246 -0.03 -12.33 -10.53
N GLY A 247 -0.14 -11.98 -9.25
CA GLY A 247 -1.00 -10.89 -8.83
C GLY A 247 -0.75 -10.48 -7.38
N GLU A 248 -1.56 -9.53 -6.94
CA GLU A 248 -1.56 -9.03 -5.58
C GLU A 248 -2.97 -9.02 -5.02
N VAL A 249 -3.10 -9.38 -3.74
CA VAL A 249 -4.32 -9.08 -2.98
C VAL A 249 -4.18 -7.66 -2.47
N VAL A 250 -5.09 -6.79 -2.90
CA VAL A 250 -5.18 -5.39 -2.43
C VAL A 250 -6.53 -5.18 -1.77
N VAL A 251 -6.62 -4.19 -0.90
CA VAL A 251 -7.90 -3.82 -0.29
C VAL A 251 -8.55 -2.67 -1.07
N HIS A 252 -9.76 -2.92 -1.56
CA HIS A 252 -10.57 -1.92 -2.23
C HIS A 252 -11.15 -0.94 -1.20
N ARG A 253 -10.53 0.24 -1.04
CA ARG A 253 -10.80 1.20 0.04
C ARG A 253 -12.27 1.59 0.19
N ARG A 254 -12.97 1.87 -0.91
CA ARG A 254 -14.40 2.22 -0.88
C ARG A 254 -15.32 1.05 -0.46
N LEU A 255 -14.97 -0.18 -0.83
CA LEU A 255 -15.80 -1.36 -0.57
C LEU A 255 -15.30 -2.14 0.66
N ARG A 256 -14.18 -1.72 1.26
CA ARG A 256 -13.55 -2.29 2.46
C ARG A 256 -13.39 -3.81 2.36
N ARG A 257 -12.92 -4.31 1.21
CA ARG A 257 -12.82 -5.75 0.93
C ARG A 257 -11.61 -6.08 0.06
N PRO A 258 -11.12 -7.33 0.09
CA PRO A 258 -10.00 -7.74 -0.74
C PRO A 258 -10.45 -7.92 -2.20
N VAL A 259 -9.54 -7.62 -3.11
CA VAL A 259 -9.63 -7.93 -4.55
C VAL A 259 -8.27 -8.48 -5.01
N PHE A 260 -8.26 -9.42 -5.95
CA PHE A 260 -7.02 -9.95 -6.51
C PHE A 260 -6.71 -9.27 -7.84
N VAL A 261 -5.69 -8.41 -7.86
CA VAL A 261 -5.23 -7.71 -9.06
C VAL A 261 -4.23 -8.58 -9.80
N VAL A 262 -4.67 -9.18 -10.90
CA VAL A 262 -3.86 -10.07 -11.75
C VAL A 262 -3.05 -9.25 -12.73
N PHE A 263 -1.73 -9.40 -12.74
CA PHE A 263 -0.86 -8.64 -13.63
C PHE A 263 -0.01 -9.49 -14.57
N ASN A 264 0.04 -10.81 -14.37
CA ASN A 264 0.69 -11.72 -15.31
C ASN A 264 0.03 -13.11 -15.26
N VAL A 265 0.28 -13.91 -16.29
CA VAL A 265 -0.11 -15.32 -16.35
C VAL A 265 1.13 -16.13 -16.68
N LEU A 266 1.45 -17.11 -15.84
CA LEU A 266 2.69 -17.88 -15.95
C LEU A 266 2.45 -19.25 -16.60
N ALA A 267 1.25 -19.80 -16.42
CA ALA A 267 0.78 -21.02 -17.06
C ALA A 267 -0.73 -20.96 -17.28
N ASN A 268 -1.20 -21.41 -18.44
CA ASN A 268 -2.64 -21.50 -18.74
C ASN A 268 -3.26 -22.81 -18.21
N SER A 269 -2.42 -23.83 -18.02
CA SER A 269 -2.79 -25.13 -17.46
C SER A 269 -1.52 -25.88 -17.03
N SER A 270 -1.70 -27.06 -16.44
CA SER A 270 -0.62 -27.98 -16.08
C SER A 270 0.24 -28.42 -17.27
N ASN A 271 -0.26 -28.36 -18.50
CA ASN A 271 0.47 -28.77 -19.71
C ASN A 271 0.92 -27.59 -20.59
N GLU A 272 0.59 -26.36 -20.21
CA GLU A 272 0.77 -25.17 -21.04
C GLU A 272 1.48 -24.05 -20.26
N PRO A 273 2.79 -24.22 -19.95
CA PRO A 273 3.59 -23.17 -19.34
C PRO A 273 3.89 -22.08 -20.37
N ILE A 274 3.51 -20.85 -20.10
CA ILE A 274 3.71 -19.72 -21.03
C ILE A 274 4.70 -18.68 -20.50
N LEU A 275 5.38 -18.97 -19.39
CA LEU A 275 6.39 -18.11 -18.78
C LEU A 275 7.53 -17.71 -19.74
N HIS A 276 7.84 -18.58 -20.70
CA HIS A 276 8.88 -18.40 -21.71
C HIS A 276 8.52 -17.36 -22.79
N LEU A 277 7.23 -17.05 -22.98
CA LEU A 277 6.77 -16.07 -23.98
C LEU A 277 7.15 -14.63 -23.56
N PRO A 278 7.26 -13.68 -24.50
CA PRO A 278 7.36 -12.25 -24.17
C PRO A 278 6.17 -11.76 -23.33
N PHE A 279 6.36 -10.72 -22.53
CA PHE A 279 5.32 -10.21 -21.63
C PHE A 279 4.06 -9.78 -22.39
N GLU A 280 4.18 -9.13 -23.54
CA GLU A 280 3.02 -8.73 -24.34
C GLU A 280 2.16 -9.94 -24.74
N GLN A 281 2.78 -11.06 -25.12
CA GLN A 281 2.06 -12.28 -25.47
C GLN A 281 1.33 -12.86 -24.25
N ARG A 282 1.98 -12.92 -23.09
CA ARG A 282 1.33 -13.33 -21.83
C ARG A 282 0.19 -12.37 -21.45
N LEU A 283 0.36 -11.07 -21.66
CA LEU A 283 -0.69 -10.08 -21.45
C LEU A 283 -1.87 -10.29 -22.39
N ARG A 284 -1.63 -10.66 -23.66
CA ARG A 284 -2.69 -11.08 -24.58
C ARG A 284 -3.40 -12.33 -24.07
N HIS A 285 -2.68 -13.35 -23.58
CA HIS A 285 -3.30 -14.51 -22.93
C HIS A 285 -4.16 -14.11 -21.73
N LEU A 286 -3.70 -13.19 -20.88
CA LEU A 286 -4.48 -12.69 -19.73
C LEU A 286 -5.73 -11.92 -20.17
N ARG A 287 -5.64 -11.10 -21.23
CA ARG A 287 -6.76 -10.34 -21.79
C ARG A 287 -7.77 -11.26 -22.48
N SER A 288 -7.29 -12.27 -23.22
CA SER A 288 -8.12 -13.27 -23.91
C SER A 288 -8.60 -14.40 -23.00
N ALA A 289 -8.05 -14.53 -21.80
CA ALA A 289 -8.54 -15.42 -20.76
C ALA A 289 -9.89 -14.89 -20.24
N SER A 290 -10.90 -15.05 -21.08
CA SER A 290 -12.28 -15.18 -20.68
C SER A 290 -12.38 -16.58 -20.06
N PHE A 291 -12.17 -16.68 -18.74
CA PHE A 291 -12.47 -17.89 -17.96
C PHE A 291 -14.00 -18.10 -17.92
N HIS A 292 -14.58 -18.28 -19.11
CA HIS A 292 -16.01 -18.40 -19.36
C HIS A 292 -16.33 -19.88 -19.40
N GLN A 293 -17.20 -20.31 -18.50
CA GLN A 293 -17.93 -21.53 -18.72
C GLN A 293 -19.27 -21.17 -19.34
N TYR A 294 -19.46 -21.59 -20.59
CA TYR A 294 -20.77 -21.59 -21.22
C TYR A 294 -21.56 -22.75 -20.63
N ARG A 295 -22.05 -22.58 -19.40
CA ARG A 295 -22.96 -23.56 -18.81
C ARG A 295 -24.29 -23.39 -19.52
N ARG A 296 -24.59 -24.31 -20.46
CA ARG A 296 -25.88 -24.43 -21.16
C ARG A 296 -26.97 -24.70 -20.12
N ARG A 297 -27.42 -23.69 -19.37
CA ARG A 297 -28.65 -23.78 -18.60
C ARG A 297 -29.80 -23.76 -19.59
N ARG A 298 -30.75 -24.68 -19.40
CA ARG A 298 -31.98 -24.89 -20.18
C ARG A 298 -32.88 -23.64 -20.27
N TRP A 299 -32.52 -22.56 -19.57
CA TRP A 299 -33.21 -21.27 -19.49
C TRP A 299 -32.16 -20.14 -19.47
N GLY A 300 -31.78 -19.63 -20.65
CA GLY A 300 -31.06 -18.34 -20.80
C GLY A 300 -29.76 -18.16 -19.98
N GLY A 301 -28.84 -19.12 -20.03
CA GLY A 301 -27.61 -19.08 -19.21
C GLY A 301 -26.68 -17.92 -19.54
N TRP A 302 -26.51 -17.00 -18.60
CA TRP A 302 -25.44 -16.00 -18.59
C TRP A 302 -24.11 -16.69 -18.30
N GLY A 303 -23.11 -16.50 -19.16
CA GLY A 303 -21.75 -16.98 -18.91
C GLY A 303 -21.14 -16.30 -17.69
N ILE A 304 -20.52 -17.06 -16.79
CA ILE A 304 -19.81 -16.49 -15.65
C ILE A 304 -18.45 -16.02 -16.14
N ASN A 305 -18.15 -14.74 -15.97
CA ASN A 305 -16.86 -14.13 -16.26
C ASN A 305 -16.13 -13.84 -14.94
N LEU A 306 -14.99 -14.49 -14.68
CA LEU A 306 -14.21 -14.25 -13.44
C LEU A 306 -13.79 -12.79 -13.25
N PHE A 307 -13.66 -12.04 -14.36
CA PHE A 307 -13.25 -10.64 -14.38
C PHE A 307 -14.41 -9.70 -14.66
N ASP A 308 -15.65 -10.13 -14.38
CA ASP A 308 -16.81 -9.25 -14.46
C ASP A 308 -16.68 -8.13 -13.40
N PRO A 309 -16.74 -6.84 -13.78
CA PRO A 309 -16.75 -5.73 -12.84
C PRO A 309 -17.80 -5.87 -11.72
N VAL A 310 -18.95 -6.49 -12.00
CA VAL A 310 -20.03 -6.70 -11.02
C VAL A 310 -19.58 -7.64 -9.89
N ALA A 311 -18.64 -8.55 -10.14
CA ALA A 311 -18.12 -9.45 -9.10
C ALA A 311 -17.37 -8.68 -7.99
N VAL A 312 -16.83 -7.50 -8.29
CA VAL A 312 -16.13 -6.66 -7.29
C VAL A 312 -17.10 -6.12 -6.25
N SER A 313 -18.30 -5.70 -6.68
CA SER A 313 -19.36 -5.23 -5.79
C SER A 313 -20.19 -6.34 -5.17
N ASP A 314 -20.22 -7.55 -5.75
CA ASP A 314 -20.97 -8.69 -5.20
C ASP A 314 -20.33 -9.23 -3.90
N PRO A 315 -20.99 -9.09 -2.73
CA PRO A 315 -20.44 -9.57 -1.47
C PRO A 315 -20.25 -11.09 -1.44
N ASN A 316 -20.96 -11.87 -2.26
CA ASN A 316 -20.90 -13.34 -2.27
C ASN A 316 -19.66 -13.91 -2.97
N VAL A 317 -19.03 -13.14 -3.84
CA VAL A 317 -17.73 -13.52 -4.42
C VAL A 317 -16.69 -13.33 -3.32
N ALA A 318 -15.96 -14.36 -2.91
CA ALA A 318 -15.02 -14.22 -1.79
C ALA A 318 -13.84 -13.28 -2.12
N LEU A 319 -13.18 -13.53 -3.26
CA LEU A 319 -12.06 -12.76 -3.76
C LEU A 319 -12.25 -12.49 -5.27
N PRO A 320 -12.83 -11.34 -5.65
CA PRO A 320 -13.01 -10.98 -7.06
C PRO A 320 -11.67 -10.71 -7.74
N LEU A 321 -11.57 -11.05 -9.02
CA LEU A 321 -10.36 -10.85 -9.82
C LEU A 321 -10.48 -9.60 -10.68
N VAL A 322 -9.42 -8.80 -10.74
CA VAL A 322 -9.33 -7.60 -11.58
C VAL A 322 -8.04 -7.67 -12.39
N ARG A 323 -8.11 -7.50 -13.71
CA ARG A 323 -6.89 -7.51 -14.57
C ARG A 323 -6.18 -6.18 -14.48
N LYS A 324 -4.88 -6.16 -14.11
CA LYS A 324 -4.00 -4.99 -14.04
C LYS A 324 -4.02 -4.17 -15.35
N ASN A 325 -4.10 -2.85 -15.24
CA ASN A 325 -4.23 -1.97 -16.39
C ASN A 325 -2.83 -1.60 -16.86
N PHE A 326 -2.48 -2.01 -18.07
CA PHE A 326 -1.18 -1.74 -18.66
C PHE A 326 -1.35 -0.76 -19.81
N VAL A 327 -0.56 0.31 -19.77
CA VAL A 327 -0.49 1.31 -20.83
C VAL A 327 0.91 1.31 -21.46
N ASP A 328 1.03 1.81 -22.67
CA ASP A 328 2.34 1.99 -23.29
C ASP A 328 3.10 3.15 -22.61
N ARG A 329 4.42 3.20 -22.79
CA ARG A 329 5.26 4.24 -22.16
C ARG A 329 4.79 5.67 -22.46
N VAL A 330 4.34 5.92 -23.69
CA VAL A 330 3.85 7.23 -24.14
C VAL A 330 2.53 7.65 -23.48
N ASP A 331 1.80 6.68 -22.92
CA ASP A 331 0.52 6.86 -22.25
C ASP A 331 0.65 7.02 -20.73
N LEU A 332 1.86 7.28 -20.20
CA LEU A 332 2.08 7.51 -18.77
C LEU A 332 1.14 8.59 -18.21
N ASN A 333 0.89 9.67 -18.94
CA ASN A 333 -0.03 10.73 -18.50
C ASN A 333 -1.47 10.21 -18.31
N ARG A 334 -1.91 9.28 -19.16
CA ARG A 334 -3.21 8.63 -19.01
C ARG A 334 -3.23 7.77 -17.75
N LEU A 335 -2.18 7.00 -17.48
CA LEU A 335 -2.07 6.22 -16.23
C LEU A 335 -2.12 7.13 -15.00
N LEU A 336 -1.34 8.21 -14.99
CA LEU A 336 -1.28 9.16 -13.88
C LEU A 336 -2.56 9.96 -13.68
N SER A 337 -3.38 10.13 -14.73
CA SER A 337 -4.70 10.79 -14.61
C SER A 337 -5.67 10.01 -13.71
N HIS A 338 -5.40 8.73 -13.46
CA HIS A 338 -6.16 7.88 -12.54
C HIS A 338 -5.61 7.89 -11.11
N VAL A 339 -4.48 8.56 -10.86
CA VAL A 339 -3.88 8.69 -9.52
C VAL A 339 -4.34 10.02 -8.93
N SER A 340 -5.07 9.96 -7.81
CA SER A 340 -5.40 11.14 -7.01
C SER A 340 -4.69 11.07 -5.67
N GLU A 341 -4.21 12.21 -5.20
CA GLU A 341 -3.67 12.32 -3.85
C GLU A 341 -4.79 12.71 -2.87
N GLU A 342 -4.95 11.88 -1.85
CA GLU A 342 -5.95 12.06 -0.80
C GLU A 342 -5.31 11.88 0.54
N ARG A 343 -5.28 12.97 1.33
CA ARG A 343 -4.73 12.98 2.69
C ARG A 343 -3.25 12.55 2.71
N GLY A 344 -2.46 13.00 1.74
CA GLY A 344 -1.04 12.64 1.63
C GLY A 344 -0.81 11.19 1.20
N THR A 345 -1.83 10.48 0.72
CA THR A 345 -1.68 9.14 0.14
C THR A 345 -2.19 9.12 -1.28
N ARG A 346 -1.46 8.44 -2.17
CA ARG A 346 -1.86 8.28 -3.56
C ARG A 346 -2.82 7.11 -3.71
N ILE A 347 -3.91 7.36 -4.43
CA ILE A 347 -4.98 6.40 -4.67
C ILE A 347 -5.16 6.23 -6.17
N TYR A 348 -5.10 4.99 -6.64
CA TYR A 348 -5.46 4.65 -8.01
C TYR A 348 -6.98 4.44 -8.13
N ARG A 349 -7.61 5.17 -9.05
CA ARG A 349 -9.04 5.10 -9.35
C ARG A 349 -9.28 4.81 -10.82
N TYR A 350 -9.82 3.63 -11.09
CA TYR A 350 -10.22 3.23 -12.43
C TYR A 350 -11.56 2.52 -12.41
N GLY A 351 -12.59 3.27 -12.79
CA GLY A 351 -13.99 2.85 -12.68
C GLY A 351 -14.38 2.47 -11.26
N ASP A 352 -15.35 1.58 -11.14
CA ASP A 352 -15.86 1.09 -9.85
C ASP A 352 -15.05 -0.06 -9.25
N THR A 353 -14.17 -0.66 -10.05
CA THR A 353 -13.46 -1.91 -9.73
C THR A 353 -12.13 -1.70 -9.00
N ARG A 354 -11.60 -0.47 -9.04
CA ARG A 354 -10.29 -0.13 -8.49
C ARG A 354 -10.34 1.13 -7.68
N HIS A 355 -9.92 0.98 -6.43
CA HIS A 355 -9.82 2.04 -5.47
C HIS A 355 -8.84 1.56 -4.40
N GLN A 356 -7.55 1.62 -4.70
CA GLN A 356 -6.49 1.12 -3.83
C GLN A 356 -5.33 2.10 -3.74
N LEU A 357 -4.49 1.93 -2.72
CA LEU A 357 -3.24 2.66 -2.58
C LEU A 357 -2.27 2.28 -3.70
N THR A 358 -1.46 3.26 -4.14
CA THR A 358 -0.63 3.08 -5.32
C THR A 358 0.67 3.88 -5.33
N ASP A 359 1.70 3.30 -5.95
CA ASP A 359 2.84 4.00 -6.56
C ASP A 359 2.88 3.73 -8.08
N ILE A 360 4.06 3.74 -8.74
CA ILE A 360 4.21 3.43 -10.17
C ILE A 360 5.13 2.20 -10.37
N LEU A 361 4.75 1.25 -11.24
CA LEU A 361 5.59 0.12 -11.65
C LEU A 361 5.90 0.16 -13.15
N PHE A 362 7.10 -0.27 -13.51
CA PHE A 362 7.50 -0.48 -14.90
C PHE A 362 7.56 -1.98 -15.18
N TYR A 363 6.92 -2.41 -16.26
CA TYR A 363 7.03 -3.78 -16.74
C TYR A 363 7.82 -3.78 -18.05
N SER A 364 8.88 -4.58 -18.09
CA SER A 364 9.67 -4.76 -19.31
C SER A 364 9.08 -5.88 -20.17
N GLU A 365 9.18 -5.74 -21.50
CA GLU A 365 8.68 -6.72 -22.47
C GLU A 365 9.38 -8.09 -22.39
N TYR A 366 10.58 -8.16 -21.79
CA TYR A 366 11.38 -9.38 -21.76
C TYR A 366 10.70 -10.51 -20.96
N ALA A 367 10.97 -11.75 -21.37
CA ALA A 367 10.55 -12.94 -20.63
C ALA A 367 11.00 -12.84 -19.16
N VAL A 368 10.20 -13.37 -18.22
CA VAL A 368 10.52 -13.30 -16.79
C VAL A 368 11.88 -13.97 -16.57
N ARG A 369 12.93 -13.17 -16.39
CA ARG A 369 14.26 -13.68 -16.06
C ARG A 369 14.27 -14.03 -14.59
N LEU A 370 13.92 -15.27 -14.25
CA LEU A 370 14.04 -15.79 -12.88
C LEU A 370 15.51 -15.96 -12.44
N ARG A 371 16.47 -15.89 -13.37
CA ARG A 371 17.85 -16.35 -13.18
C ARG A 371 18.86 -15.29 -12.73
N ASP A 372 18.71 -14.03 -13.15
CA ASP A 372 19.78 -13.00 -12.99
C ASP A 372 19.45 -11.90 -11.96
N GLY A 373 18.37 -12.03 -11.19
CA GLY A 373 18.01 -11.04 -10.16
C GLY A 373 17.61 -9.66 -10.70
N CYS A 374 17.62 -9.44 -12.03
CA CYS A 374 17.07 -8.24 -12.65
C CYS A 374 15.54 -8.28 -12.54
N GLN A 375 15.02 -7.76 -11.43
CA GLN A 375 13.59 -7.45 -11.32
C GLN A 375 13.22 -6.39 -12.36
N PRO A 376 11.96 -6.38 -12.84
CA PRO A 376 11.47 -5.24 -13.59
C PRO A 376 11.71 -3.96 -12.77
N PRO A 377 12.12 -2.85 -13.40
CA PRO A 377 12.37 -1.62 -12.68
C PRO A 377 11.11 -1.17 -11.94
N GLU A 378 11.25 -0.77 -10.70
CA GLU A 378 10.20 -0.16 -9.91
C GLU A 378 10.57 1.32 -9.73
N VAL A 379 9.60 2.23 -9.83
CA VAL A 379 9.85 3.64 -9.52
C VAL A 379 8.91 4.00 -8.40
N GLU A 380 9.50 4.19 -7.23
CA GLU A 380 8.79 4.73 -6.10
C GLU A 380 8.78 6.25 -6.18
N TYR A 381 7.73 6.84 -5.62
CA TYR A 381 7.73 8.28 -5.47
C TYR A 381 8.73 8.66 -4.38
N LEU A 382 9.50 9.71 -4.62
CA LEU A 382 10.52 10.18 -3.69
C LEU A 382 10.02 10.42 -2.27
N ASP A 383 8.79 10.92 -2.15
CA ASP A 383 8.15 11.27 -0.89
C ASP A 383 7.58 10.06 -0.14
N THR A 384 7.54 8.86 -0.75
CA THR A 384 7.10 7.62 -0.10
C THR A 384 8.24 6.80 0.50
N VAL A 385 9.47 7.12 0.12
CA VAL A 385 10.67 6.41 0.58
C VAL A 385 10.92 6.74 2.06
N THR A 386 10.99 5.69 2.89
CA THR A 386 11.21 5.83 4.32
C THR A 386 12.31 4.92 4.84
N ILE A 387 12.85 5.28 6.00
CA ILE A 387 13.77 4.45 6.77
C ILE A 387 13.31 4.38 8.22
N ASP A 388 13.57 3.25 8.87
CA ASP A 388 13.36 3.08 10.30
C ASP A 388 14.64 3.49 11.06
N VAL A 389 14.57 4.49 11.93
CA VAL A 389 15.69 5.02 12.72
C VAL A 389 15.41 4.95 14.21
N GLU A 390 16.46 4.85 15.03
CA GLU A 390 16.31 4.95 16.49
C GLU A 390 16.30 6.43 16.91
N ILE A 391 15.23 6.86 17.57
CA ILE A 391 15.13 8.18 18.16
C ILE A 391 15.84 8.18 19.52
N LEU A 392 16.99 8.85 19.60
CA LEU A 392 17.68 9.06 20.86
C LEU A 392 16.95 10.12 21.70
N PRO A 393 16.88 9.98 23.03
CA PRO A 393 16.28 11.01 23.87
C PRO A 393 17.08 12.31 23.70
N PRO A 394 16.43 13.49 23.71
CA PRO A 394 17.13 14.76 23.67
C PRO A 394 18.07 14.82 24.87
N HIS A 395 19.37 14.78 24.63
CA HIS A 395 20.34 14.86 25.71
C HIS A 395 20.42 16.32 26.17
N PRO A 396 20.05 16.64 27.43
CA PRO A 396 19.93 18.02 27.89
C PRO A 396 21.27 18.80 27.97
N ASN A 397 22.42 18.17 27.68
CA ASN A 397 23.75 18.73 27.94
C ASN A 397 24.74 18.68 26.76
N PHE A 398 24.30 18.50 25.50
CA PHE A 398 25.24 18.41 24.35
C PHE A 398 26.00 19.72 24.01
N GLY A 399 25.79 20.80 24.76
CA GLY A 399 26.43 22.10 24.52
C GLY A 399 27.76 22.37 25.24
N ARG A 400 28.20 21.55 26.22
CA ARG A 400 29.44 21.84 26.96
C ARG A 400 30.21 20.58 27.37
N ASN A 401 31.29 20.27 26.63
CA ASN A 401 32.45 19.48 27.08
C ASN A 401 32.30 17.96 27.27
N SER A 402 31.76 17.21 26.31
CA SER A 402 31.82 15.73 26.30
C SER A 402 32.77 15.16 25.24
N HIS A 403 34.08 15.42 25.41
CA HIS A 403 35.15 14.82 24.60
C HIS A 403 35.48 13.35 24.97
N LEU A 404 34.72 12.71 25.86
CA LEU A 404 35.10 11.44 26.50
C LEU A 404 34.16 10.24 26.24
N ALA A 405 33.18 10.36 25.35
CA ALA A 405 32.28 9.27 24.99
C ALA A 405 32.40 8.91 23.49
N ALA A 406 33.61 8.51 23.08
CA ALA A 406 33.96 8.15 21.71
C ALA A 406 34.10 6.62 21.52
N THR A 407 33.11 5.83 21.97
CA THR A 407 33.19 4.36 21.82
C THR A 407 31.95 3.71 21.22
N ASN A 408 31.00 4.48 20.68
CA ASN A 408 29.89 3.94 19.89
C ASN A 408 29.68 4.81 18.65
N ASP A 409 30.62 4.69 17.71
CA ASP A 409 30.63 5.42 16.43
C ASP A 409 29.63 4.86 15.39
N ASP A 410 28.86 3.83 15.73
CA ASP A 410 27.96 3.14 14.79
C ASP A 410 26.50 3.62 14.82
N VAL A 411 26.18 4.69 15.55
CA VAL A 411 24.81 5.21 15.62
C VAL A 411 24.64 6.39 14.67
N LEU A 412 23.93 6.17 13.56
CA LEU A 412 23.50 7.23 12.66
C LEU A 412 22.56 8.18 13.40
N ARG A 413 22.98 9.44 13.55
CA ARG A 413 22.13 10.51 14.11
C ARG A 413 21.48 11.26 12.96
N VAL A 414 20.16 11.20 12.91
CA VAL A 414 19.35 11.96 11.94
C VAL A 414 18.61 13.03 12.72
N ASP A 415 18.85 14.29 12.40
CA ASP A 415 18.05 15.39 12.92
C ASP A 415 16.69 15.36 12.21
N ILE A 416 15.61 15.25 12.97
CA ILE A 416 14.24 15.11 12.44
C ILE A 416 13.50 16.41 12.68
N MET A 417 12.91 16.98 11.62
CA MET A 417 12.02 18.13 11.78
C MET A 417 10.73 17.75 12.50
N GLY A 418 10.36 18.57 13.49
CA GLY A 418 9.13 18.37 14.27
C GLY A 418 9.28 17.45 15.49
N GLU A 419 10.35 17.63 16.28
CA GLU A 419 10.61 16.88 17.53
C GLU A 419 9.42 16.81 18.51
N GLU A 420 8.49 17.75 18.43
CA GLU A 420 7.30 17.77 19.29
C GLU A 420 6.36 16.57 19.02
N GLY A 421 6.30 16.08 17.78
CA GLY A 421 5.50 14.90 17.42
C GLY A 421 6.15 13.58 17.85
N THR A 422 7.48 13.49 17.78
CA THR A 422 8.24 12.26 18.08
C THR A 422 8.25 11.95 19.58
N THR A 423 8.35 12.98 20.42
CA THR A 423 8.45 12.82 21.87
C THR A 423 7.16 12.27 22.49
N ALA A 424 5.98 12.75 22.08
CA ALA A 424 4.71 12.23 22.59
C ALA A 424 4.43 10.79 22.16
N ASN A 425 4.57 10.48 20.86
CA ASN A 425 4.31 9.14 20.35
C ASN A 425 5.29 8.09 20.91
N ARG A 426 6.52 8.51 21.24
CA ARG A 426 7.49 7.67 21.94
C ARG A 426 7.01 7.28 23.35
N HIS A 427 6.44 8.22 24.09
CA HIS A 427 5.92 7.95 25.43
C HIS A 427 4.74 6.98 25.40
N GLU A 428 3.86 7.10 24.40
CA GLU A 428 2.70 6.21 24.25
C GLU A 428 3.08 4.80 23.80
N SER A 429 3.89 4.71 22.74
CA SER A 429 4.24 3.40 22.14
C SER A 429 5.29 2.64 22.94
N GLY A 430 6.10 3.33 23.75
CA GLY A 430 7.31 2.79 24.36
C GLY A 430 8.40 2.40 23.34
N SER A 431 8.14 2.55 22.04
CA SER A 431 9.11 2.24 20.99
C SER A 431 10.19 3.30 20.95
N LYS A 432 11.40 2.90 20.57
CA LYS A 432 12.50 3.82 20.25
C LYS A 432 12.69 3.96 18.75
N ILE A 433 12.02 3.13 17.95
CA ILE A 433 12.19 3.10 16.51
C ILE A 433 11.07 3.90 15.87
N ALA A 434 11.43 4.81 14.98
CA ALA A 434 10.50 5.61 14.20
C ALA A 434 10.79 5.45 12.72
N GLU A 435 9.72 5.49 11.94
CA GLU A 435 9.81 5.63 10.49
C GLU A 435 9.88 7.11 10.14
N VAL A 436 10.86 7.48 9.32
CA VAL A 436 11.07 8.85 8.81
C VAL A 436 11.08 8.84 7.29
N GLY A 437 10.51 9.89 6.69
CA GLY A 437 10.57 10.15 5.25
C GLY A 437 11.54 11.28 4.92
N PHE A 438 11.98 11.35 3.67
CA PHE A 438 12.89 12.40 3.18
C PHE A 438 12.14 13.36 2.25
N ASP A 439 12.24 14.66 2.50
CA ASP A 439 11.77 15.67 1.57
C ASP A 439 12.91 16.10 0.63
N PRO A 440 12.88 15.73 -0.67
CA PRO A 440 13.94 16.06 -1.61
C PRO A 440 14.00 17.56 -1.94
N THR A 441 12.96 18.33 -1.63
CA THR A 441 12.91 19.77 -1.91
C THR A 441 13.63 20.59 -0.85
N THR A 442 13.52 20.18 0.42
CA THR A 442 14.20 20.85 1.55
C THR A 442 15.50 20.15 1.94
N GLY A 443 15.64 18.86 1.60
CA GLY A 443 16.75 18.02 2.05
C GLY A 443 16.63 17.55 3.50
N GLU A 444 15.43 17.62 4.08
CA GLU A 444 15.19 17.34 5.49
C GLU A 444 14.44 16.02 5.69
N TRP A 445 14.68 15.38 6.82
CA TRP A 445 13.94 14.20 7.26
C TRP A 445 12.73 14.64 8.09
N TYR A 446 11.57 14.08 7.79
CA TYR A 446 10.33 14.31 8.52
C TYR A 446 9.84 13.04 9.21
N TYR A 447 9.27 13.20 10.39
CA TYR A 447 8.71 12.08 11.15
C TYR A 447 7.42 11.55 10.51
N ARG A 448 7.30 10.23 10.38
CA ARG A 448 6.09 9.57 9.86
C ARG A 448 5.30 8.86 10.96
N THR A 449 5.89 7.87 11.62
CA THR A 449 5.21 7.12 12.69
C THR A 449 6.20 6.39 13.62
N MET A 450 5.77 5.98 14.81
CA MET A 450 6.52 5.04 15.65
C MET A 450 6.34 3.61 15.14
N ARG A 451 7.38 2.79 15.30
CA ARG A 451 7.43 1.40 14.86
C ARG A 451 7.57 0.47 16.07
N PRO A 452 6.50 0.22 16.84
CA PRO A 452 6.55 -0.71 17.98
C PRO A 452 6.71 -2.17 17.54
N ASP A 453 6.41 -2.47 16.27
CA ASP A 453 6.65 -3.76 15.62
C ASP A 453 8.14 -4.07 15.43
N LYS A 454 9.01 -3.05 15.51
CA LYS A 454 10.45 -3.17 15.27
C LYS A 454 11.24 -3.16 16.58
N VAL A 455 12.12 -4.14 16.71
CA VAL A 455 13.06 -4.24 17.84
C VAL A 455 14.39 -3.53 17.60
N ALA A 456 14.68 -3.16 16.34
CA ALA A 456 15.91 -2.51 15.91
C ALA A 456 15.64 -1.58 14.72
N PRO A 457 16.43 -0.50 14.52
CA PRO A 457 16.34 0.34 13.33
C PRO A 457 16.83 -0.42 12.09
N ASN A 458 16.70 0.17 10.92
CA ASN A 458 17.29 -0.38 9.71
C ASN A 458 18.81 -0.46 9.82
N HIS A 459 19.39 -1.53 9.29
CA HIS A 459 20.85 -1.66 9.20
C HIS A 459 21.42 -0.58 8.27
N ILE A 460 22.64 -0.12 8.52
CA ILE A 460 23.26 0.96 7.73
C ILE A 460 23.30 0.67 6.22
N SER A 461 23.46 -0.59 5.83
CA SER A 461 23.41 -0.99 4.41
C SER A 461 22.04 -0.72 3.77
N THR A 462 20.95 -0.91 4.52
CA THR A 462 19.60 -0.60 4.06
C THR A 462 19.45 0.90 3.90
N VAL A 463 19.85 1.68 4.90
CA VAL A 463 19.79 3.15 4.86
C VAL A 463 20.59 3.72 3.67
N LEU A 464 21.82 3.23 3.46
CA LEU A 464 22.64 3.64 2.32
C LEU A 464 22.01 3.23 0.98
N GLY A 465 21.41 2.04 0.90
CA GLY A 465 20.64 1.61 -0.27
C GLY A 465 19.48 2.56 -0.57
N THR A 466 18.72 2.93 0.45
CA THR A 466 17.62 3.89 0.34
C THR A 466 18.10 5.30 -0.05
N LEU A 467 19.22 5.77 0.49
CA LEU A 467 19.82 7.05 0.10
C LEU A 467 20.31 7.06 -1.36
N LEU A 468 20.87 5.94 -1.85
CA LEU A 468 21.23 5.79 -3.25
C LEU A 468 19.98 5.80 -4.14
N GLU A 469 18.90 5.12 -3.73
CA GLU A 469 17.62 5.16 -4.42
C GLU A 469 17.05 6.59 -4.49
N LEU A 470 17.09 7.34 -3.38
CA LEU A 470 16.71 8.75 -3.35
C LEU A 470 17.56 9.60 -4.32
N ALA A 471 18.88 9.36 -4.36
CA ALA A 471 19.79 10.09 -5.24
C ALA A 471 19.63 9.75 -6.73
N GLU A 472 19.20 8.53 -7.05
CA GLU A 472 18.99 8.03 -8.42
C GLU A 472 17.53 8.15 -8.90
N SER A 473 16.63 8.53 -8.00
CA SER A 473 15.21 8.69 -8.28
C SER A 473 14.93 9.72 -9.38
N LEU A 474 13.81 9.52 -10.06
CA LEU A 474 13.30 10.45 -11.07
C LEU A 474 12.08 11.16 -10.51
N SER A 475 12.02 12.49 -10.69
CA SER A 475 10.78 13.20 -10.41
C SER A 475 9.67 12.76 -11.38
N THR A 476 8.42 13.00 -11.00
CA THR A 476 7.27 12.66 -11.87
C THR A 476 7.36 13.42 -13.20
N GLU A 477 7.82 14.67 -13.17
CA GLU A 477 7.99 15.53 -14.35
C GLU A 477 9.13 15.03 -15.25
N GLU A 478 10.26 14.63 -14.64
CA GLU A 478 11.37 14.03 -15.36
C GLU A 478 10.95 12.73 -16.04
N LEU A 479 10.24 11.87 -15.31
CA LEU A 479 9.71 10.63 -15.81
C LEU A 479 8.75 10.86 -16.98
N ARG A 480 7.80 11.79 -16.85
CA ARG A 480 6.87 12.19 -17.93
C ARG A 480 7.63 12.68 -19.17
N TYR A 481 8.64 13.53 -18.99
CA TYR A 481 9.46 14.00 -20.10
C TYR A 481 10.14 12.82 -20.78
N ARG A 482 10.89 11.99 -20.05
CA ARG A 482 11.68 10.90 -20.62
C ARG A 482 10.81 9.84 -21.29
N MET A 483 9.61 9.58 -20.77
CA MET A 483 8.64 8.65 -21.38
C MET A 483 7.99 9.20 -22.65
N SER A 484 7.93 10.53 -22.79
CA SER A 484 7.42 11.19 -24.01
C SER A 484 8.44 11.22 -25.17
N VAL A 485 9.72 10.97 -24.89
CA VAL A 485 10.79 10.96 -25.91
C VAL A 485 10.57 9.79 -26.89
N PRO A 486 10.36 10.04 -28.19
CA PRO A 486 10.13 8.98 -29.18
C PRO A 486 11.26 7.96 -29.25
N THR A 487 10.93 6.72 -29.61
CA THR A 487 11.92 5.63 -29.68
C THR A 487 12.96 5.96 -30.74
N GLY A 488 14.24 5.73 -30.42
CA GLY A 488 15.36 6.05 -31.32
C GLY A 488 15.80 7.51 -31.29
N THR A 489 15.12 8.39 -30.55
CA THR A 489 15.58 9.77 -30.31
C THR A 489 16.40 9.85 -29.02
N ARG A 490 17.36 10.78 -28.97
CA ARG A 490 18.23 10.97 -27.81
C ARG A 490 17.49 11.69 -26.69
N ASP A 491 17.58 11.18 -25.47
CA ASP A 491 17.12 11.87 -24.25
C ASP A 491 17.88 13.19 -24.06
N THR A 492 17.13 14.30 -24.01
CA THR A 492 17.65 15.66 -23.86
C THR A 492 17.23 16.33 -22.55
N TYR A 493 16.60 15.62 -21.61
CA TYR A 493 16.03 16.20 -20.38
C TYR A 493 17.02 17.10 -19.63
N THR A 494 18.18 16.56 -19.27
CA THR A 494 19.20 17.30 -18.51
C THR A 494 19.71 18.53 -19.26
N LYS A 495 19.82 18.45 -20.59
CA LYS A 495 20.26 19.59 -21.43
C LYS A 495 19.20 20.68 -21.41
N ASP A 496 17.94 20.32 -21.57
CA ASP A 496 16.82 21.26 -21.64
C ASP A 496 16.58 21.93 -20.28
N VAL A 497 16.63 21.19 -19.18
CA VAL A 497 16.55 21.73 -17.82
C VAL A 497 17.68 22.74 -17.56
N ARG A 498 18.93 22.41 -17.91
CA ARG A 498 20.07 23.34 -17.75
C ARG A 498 19.87 24.62 -18.57
N ASN A 499 19.34 24.51 -19.79
CA ASN A 499 19.04 25.68 -20.62
C ASN A 499 17.95 26.55 -19.99
N MET A 500 16.87 25.95 -19.47
CA MET A 500 15.79 26.67 -18.78
C MET A 500 16.30 27.36 -17.51
N GLN A 501 17.10 26.69 -16.70
CA GLN A 501 17.72 27.28 -15.50
C GLN A 501 18.60 28.48 -15.85
N LYS A 502 19.39 28.37 -16.93
CA LYS A 502 20.19 29.48 -17.45
C LYS A 502 19.30 30.66 -17.88
N HIS A 503 18.20 30.40 -18.58
CA HIS A 503 17.24 31.43 -18.98
C HIS A 503 16.60 32.15 -17.79
N LEU A 504 16.22 31.41 -16.73
CA LEU A 504 15.68 31.98 -15.49
C LEU A 504 16.71 32.88 -14.78
N LEU A 505 17.96 32.45 -14.70
CA LEU A 505 19.05 33.25 -14.13
C LEU A 505 19.28 34.54 -14.91
N ASP A 506 19.31 34.47 -16.24
CA ASP A 506 19.49 35.63 -17.12
C ASP A 506 18.31 36.60 -17.04
N HIS A 507 17.08 36.08 -16.84
CA HIS A 507 15.90 36.89 -16.58
C HIS A 507 16.02 37.64 -15.24
N GLN A 508 16.41 36.95 -14.16
CA GLN A 508 16.56 37.58 -12.84
C GLN A 508 17.68 38.63 -12.83
N ARG A 509 18.80 38.36 -13.51
CA ARG A 509 19.89 39.34 -13.68
C ARG A 509 19.43 40.60 -14.41
N ARG A 510 18.60 40.45 -15.46
CA ARG A 510 18.01 41.59 -16.18
C ARG A 510 17.06 42.40 -15.30
N LYS A 511 16.20 41.73 -14.51
CA LYS A 511 15.30 42.37 -13.56
C LYS A 511 16.06 43.20 -12.52
N ASN A 512 17.11 42.64 -11.92
CA ASN A 512 17.92 43.32 -10.90
C ASN A 512 18.66 44.54 -11.47
N LYS A 513 19.15 44.45 -12.72
CA LYS A 513 19.76 45.60 -13.41
C LYS A 513 18.75 46.72 -13.65
N ALA A 514 17.51 46.39 -14.01
CA ALA A 514 16.46 47.37 -14.22
C ALA A 514 16.01 48.05 -12.92
N SER A 515 16.01 47.34 -11.79
CA SER A 515 15.65 47.90 -10.48
C SER A 515 16.75 48.75 -9.86
N GLY A 516 18.03 48.40 -10.07
CA GLY A 516 19.17 49.16 -9.52
C GLY A 516 19.54 50.43 -10.31
N SER A 517 18.84 50.72 -11.40
CA SER A 517 19.00 51.95 -12.20
C SER A 517 17.99 53.05 -11.84
N LYS A 518 17.13 52.81 -10.84
CA LYS A 518 16.29 53.81 -10.19
C LYS A 518 16.93 54.18 -8.86
#